data_AF-A0A519XP16-F1
#
_entry.id   AF-A0A519XP16-F1
#
_cell.length_a   1.000
_cell.length_b   1.000
_cell.length_c   1.000
_cell.angle_alpha   90.00
_cell.angle_beta   90.00
_cell.angle_gamma   90.00
#
_symmetry.space_group_name_H-M   'P 1'
#
loop_
_entity.id
_entity.type
_entity.pdbx_description
1 polymer ?
#
loop_
_entity_poly.entity_id
_entity_poly.type
_entity_poly.pdbx_seq_one_letter_code
_entity_poly.pdbx_strand_id
1 'polypeptide(L)'
;KRYVVKDLVGDKYVANTQYLTVDEYQRLVNSEIKRGNWRSISNAEVSDFRNTGIIPKIQVNSKAFEKLFGGTTIDIQPRGEAELTFLGRVNKNENPLFNERQRVQTNFDFNQRIQMDLVGNIGTKLKIKSNYNTEAQFDFENQIKLDYTGGPDDIIKKIEAGNVSLPLNTSLITGTQALFGLKTQLQFGKLNVTSVYTQQKSQSREIKITNGAQSNEFRLSADNYEANRHYFLSQYFRNTYNKNLANAPVITSPIQITKIEVWITNKSGSTTDSRDVLGFLDLGENVPYNTAQITGGGSALPGGTTATGFTQQSNNLLQNLPPGARFTNSNDVISYFQANGATDNFAKLTYARKLTEREFTFQPQLGYISLNNALNSDEVLAVAYRYTYNGVEY
;
A
#
# COMPACT_ATOMS: atom_id res chain seq x y z
N LYS A 1 -36.75 44.23 -35.81
CA LYS A 1 -37.73 43.14 -36.05
C LYS A 1 -37.67 42.19 -34.85
N ARG A 2 -38.81 41.81 -34.25
CA ARG A 2 -38.87 40.86 -33.12
C ARG A 2 -39.68 39.65 -33.57
N TYR A 3 -39.25 38.46 -33.18
CA TYR A 3 -39.95 37.21 -33.43
C TYR A 3 -40.80 36.84 -32.22
N VAL A 4 -41.97 36.25 -32.46
CA VAL A 4 -42.91 35.83 -31.42
C VAL A 4 -42.95 34.32 -31.41
N VAL A 5 -42.49 33.70 -30.33
CA VAL A 5 -42.51 32.25 -30.14
C VAL A 5 -43.66 31.88 -29.23
N LYS A 6 -44.45 30.89 -29.65
CA LYS A 6 -45.65 30.40 -28.97
C LYS A 6 -45.56 28.89 -28.88
N ASP A 7 -45.56 28.36 -27.66
CA ASP A 7 -45.57 26.93 -27.43
C ASP A 7 -47.02 26.44 -27.28
N LEU A 8 -47.42 25.53 -28.17
CA LEU A 8 -48.76 24.95 -28.19
C LEU A 8 -48.69 23.44 -27.94
N VAL A 9 -49.68 22.90 -27.23
CA VAL A 9 -49.97 21.46 -27.19
C VAL A 9 -51.39 21.28 -27.71
N GLY A 10 -51.52 20.69 -28.90
CA GLY A 10 -52.75 20.82 -29.69
C GLY A 10 -53.01 22.30 -30.02
N ASP A 11 -54.20 22.79 -29.69
CA ASP A 11 -54.63 24.18 -29.93
C ASP A 11 -54.53 25.10 -28.71
N LYS A 12 -54.02 24.61 -27.57
CA LYS A 12 -53.93 25.39 -26.33
C LYS A 12 -52.50 25.88 -26.07
N TYR A 13 -52.38 27.14 -25.70
CA TYR A 13 -51.12 27.73 -25.26
C TYR A 13 -50.68 27.10 -23.94
N VAL A 14 -49.48 26.55 -23.91
CA VAL A 14 -48.94 25.87 -22.72
C VAL A 14 -47.91 26.72 -21.98
N ALA A 15 -47.34 27.72 -22.66
CA ALA A 15 -46.41 28.67 -22.07
C ALA A 15 -46.73 30.12 -22.47
N ASN A 16 -46.24 31.07 -21.67
CA ASN A 16 -46.33 32.49 -21.98
C ASN A 16 -45.58 32.79 -23.29
N THR A 17 -46.18 33.64 -24.12
CA THR A 17 -45.60 34.05 -25.41
C THR A 17 -44.26 34.76 -25.19
N GLN A 18 -43.21 34.29 -25.86
CA GLN A 18 -41.87 34.87 -25.77
C GLN A 18 -41.62 35.80 -26.96
N TYR A 19 -41.02 36.96 -26.68
CA TYR A 19 -40.60 37.92 -27.70
C TYR A 19 -39.08 37.88 -27.81
N LEU A 20 -38.58 37.32 -28.91
CA LEU A 20 -37.15 37.15 -29.14
C LEU A 20 -36.62 38.21 -30.12
N THR A 21 -35.41 38.69 -29.87
CA THR A 21 -34.61 39.38 -30.88
C THR A 21 -34.18 38.42 -31.99
N VAL A 22 -33.67 38.95 -33.10
CA VAL A 22 -33.19 38.13 -34.23
C VAL A 22 -32.10 37.15 -33.77
N ASP A 23 -31.16 37.63 -32.95
CA ASP A 23 -30.05 36.82 -32.46
C ASP A 23 -30.51 35.71 -31.50
N GLU A 24 -31.47 36.01 -30.62
CA GLU A 24 -32.04 35.01 -29.70
C GLU A 24 -32.84 33.94 -30.45
N TYR A 25 -33.61 34.33 -31.47
CA TYR A 25 -34.33 33.38 -32.31
C TYR A 25 -33.37 32.46 -33.08
N GLN A 26 -32.30 33.01 -33.65
CA GLN A 26 -31.27 32.20 -34.34
C GLN A 26 -30.61 31.20 -33.39
N ARG A 27 -30.30 31.60 -32.15
CA ARG A 27 -29.75 30.69 -31.14
C ARG A 27 -30.74 29.59 -30.79
N LEU A 28 -32.01 29.93 -30.58
CA LEU A 28 -33.06 28.95 -30.29
C LEU A 28 -33.15 27.92 -31.41
N VAL A 29 -33.36 28.36 -32.66
CA VAL A 29 -33.47 27.49 -33.83
C VAL A 29 -32.23 26.62 -34.00
N ASN A 30 -31.03 27.18 -33.86
CA ASN A 30 -29.79 26.40 -33.94
C ASN A 30 -29.73 25.32 -32.84
N SER A 31 -30.17 25.63 -31.62
CA SER A 31 -30.23 24.64 -30.53
C SER A 31 -31.24 23.53 -30.82
N GLU A 32 -32.38 23.86 -31.42
CA GLU A 32 -33.42 22.89 -31.79
C GLU A 32 -32.99 21.99 -32.93
N ILE A 33 -32.34 22.55 -33.96
CA ILE A 33 -31.76 21.79 -35.08
C ILE A 33 -30.68 20.84 -34.55
N LYS A 34 -29.78 21.30 -33.69
CA LYS A 34 -28.76 20.44 -33.07
C LYS A 34 -29.38 19.30 -32.28
N ARG A 35 -30.38 19.60 -31.44
CA ARG A 35 -31.11 18.61 -30.63
C ARG A 35 -31.89 17.62 -31.51
N GLY A 36 -32.50 18.11 -32.59
CA GLY A 36 -33.23 17.29 -33.57
C GLY A 36 -32.30 16.35 -34.34
N ASN A 37 -31.19 16.88 -34.84
CA ASN A 37 -30.16 16.07 -35.52
C ASN A 37 -29.59 15.00 -34.57
N TRP A 38 -29.29 15.34 -33.32
CA TRP A 38 -28.80 14.37 -32.33
C TRP A 38 -29.82 13.26 -32.07
N ARG A 39 -31.10 13.60 -31.91
CA ARG A 39 -32.19 12.62 -31.76
C ARG A 39 -32.37 11.74 -33.00
N SER A 40 -32.22 12.31 -34.19
CA SER A 40 -32.32 11.56 -35.45
C SER A 40 -31.18 10.55 -35.57
N ILE A 41 -29.94 10.98 -35.33
CA ILE A 41 -28.75 10.13 -35.36
C ILE A 41 -28.86 9.03 -34.29
N SER A 42 -29.26 9.38 -33.05
CA SER A 42 -29.41 8.38 -31.98
C SER A 42 -30.51 7.37 -32.26
N ASN A 43 -31.63 7.78 -32.88
CA ASN A 43 -32.75 6.89 -33.14
C ASN A 43 -32.55 6.00 -34.38
N ALA A 44 -31.88 6.52 -35.42
CA ALA A 44 -31.59 5.77 -36.64
C ALA A 44 -30.71 4.55 -36.39
N GLU A 45 -29.70 4.70 -35.52
CA GLU A 45 -28.89 3.57 -35.07
C GLU A 45 -29.72 2.55 -34.26
N VAL A 46 -30.51 3.02 -33.28
CA VAL A 46 -31.25 2.14 -32.36
C VAL A 46 -32.30 1.27 -33.06
N SER A 47 -32.91 1.72 -34.17
CA SER A 47 -33.91 0.93 -34.90
C SER A 47 -33.33 -0.25 -35.67
N ASP A 48 -32.15 -0.09 -36.29
CA ASP A 48 -31.47 -1.18 -37.01
C ASP A 48 -30.87 -2.21 -36.04
N PHE A 49 -30.35 -1.74 -34.90
CA PHE A 49 -29.79 -2.60 -33.85
C PHE A 49 -30.84 -3.51 -33.18
N ARG A 50 -32.08 -3.04 -33.01
CA ARG A 50 -33.16 -3.85 -32.41
C ARG A 50 -33.61 -5.01 -33.29
N ASN A 51 -33.47 -4.92 -34.62
CA ASN A 51 -33.95 -5.93 -35.55
C ASN A 51 -32.87 -6.94 -35.97
N THR A 52 -31.58 -6.60 -35.89
CA THR A 52 -30.49 -7.44 -36.43
C THR A 52 -29.39 -7.83 -35.42
N GLY A 53 -29.42 -7.29 -34.19
CA GLY A 53 -28.30 -7.40 -33.26
C GLY A 53 -27.14 -6.45 -33.65
N ILE A 54 -26.11 -6.35 -32.80
CA ILE A 54 -24.98 -5.42 -33.02
C ILE A 54 -24.14 -5.82 -34.26
N ILE A 55 -24.12 -7.11 -34.61
CA ILE A 55 -23.38 -7.63 -35.77
C ILE A 55 -24.26 -8.66 -36.49
N PRO A 56 -24.71 -8.40 -37.74
CA PRO A 56 -25.49 -9.38 -38.50
C PRO A 56 -24.61 -10.57 -38.92
N LYS A 57 -25.22 -11.75 -39.11
CA LYS A 57 -24.51 -12.93 -39.61
C LYS A 57 -23.99 -12.68 -41.01
N ILE A 58 -22.68 -12.80 -41.20
CA ILE A 58 -22.04 -12.58 -42.50
C ILE A 58 -22.00 -13.91 -43.25
N GLN A 59 -22.55 -13.95 -44.47
CA GLN A 59 -22.46 -15.11 -45.35
C GLN A 59 -21.36 -14.89 -46.39
N VAL A 60 -20.40 -15.81 -46.45
CA VAL A 60 -19.28 -15.77 -47.38
C VAL A 60 -19.57 -16.74 -48.53
N ASN A 61 -19.79 -16.20 -49.74
CA ASN A 61 -20.04 -17.01 -50.93
C ASN A 61 -18.72 -17.51 -51.56
N SER A 62 -18.10 -18.52 -50.93
CA SER A 62 -16.86 -19.13 -51.44
C SER A 62 -16.78 -20.62 -51.14
N LYS A 63 -16.63 -21.44 -52.18
CA LYS A 63 -16.42 -22.89 -52.05
C LYS A 63 -15.15 -23.25 -51.28
N ALA A 64 -14.11 -22.43 -51.38
CA ALA A 64 -12.87 -22.63 -50.63
C ALA A 64 -13.07 -22.38 -49.13
N PHE A 65 -13.84 -21.35 -48.79
CA PHE A 65 -14.21 -21.03 -47.41
C PHE A 65 -15.05 -22.15 -46.80
N GLU A 66 -16.06 -22.61 -47.51
CA GLU A 66 -16.92 -23.72 -47.09
C GLU A 66 -16.11 -25.00 -46.84
N LYS A 67 -15.15 -25.34 -47.72
CA LYS A 67 -14.29 -26.52 -47.55
C LYS A 67 -13.41 -26.44 -46.30
N LEU A 68 -12.88 -25.26 -45.98
CA LEU A 68 -12.00 -25.05 -44.84
C LEU A 68 -12.77 -25.02 -43.51
N PHE A 69 -13.93 -24.34 -43.49
CA PHE A 69 -14.67 -24.04 -42.26
C PHE A 69 -15.94 -24.87 -42.07
N GLY A 70 -16.32 -25.70 -43.04
CA GLY A 70 -17.51 -26.56 -42.98
C GLY A 70 -18.83 -25.79 -42.97
N GLY A 71 -18.84 -24.59 -43.56
CA GLY A 71 -20.00 -23.71 -43.67
C GLY A 71 -19.61 -22.32 -44.19
N THR A 72 -20.60 -21.53 -44.60
CA THR A 72 -20.41 -20.18 -45.18
C THR A 72 -20.73 -19.05 -44.21
N THR A 73 -21.27 -19.36 -43.04
CA THR A 73 -21.76 -18.37 -42.07
C THR A 73 -20.69 -18.01 -41.05
N ILE A 74 -20.53 -16.71 -40.80
CA ILE A 74 -19.77 -16.15 -39.69
C ILE A 74 -20.78 -15.54 -38.71
N ASP A 75 -20.82 -16.09 -37.50
CA ASP A 75 -21.70 -15.66 -36.41
C ASP A 75 -20.84 -15.18 -35.23
N ILE A 76 -20.80 -13.87 -34.99
CA ILE A 76 -19.99 -13.25 -33.93
C ILE A 76 -20.93 -12.61 -32.93
N GLN A 77 -20.82 -13.03 -31.68
CA GLN A 77 -21.67 -12.61 -30.57
C GLN A 77 -20.82 -11.98 -29.47
N PRO A 78 -20.59 -10.65 -29.52
CA PRO A 78 -20.03 -9.92 -28.40
C PRO A 78 -21.08 -9.73 -27.30
N ARG A 79 -20.67 -9.82 -26.04
CA ARG A 79 -21.46 -9.58 -24.83
C ARG A 79 -20.61 -8.80 -23.84
N GLY A 80 -21.20 -7.88 -23.10
CA GLY A 80 -20.49 -7.09 -22.10
C GLY A 80 -20.67 -5.59 -22.31
N GLU A 81 -19.77 -4.81 -21.71
CA GLU A 81 -19.80 -3.36 -21.68
C GLU A 81 -18.46 -2.76 -22.08
N ALA A 82 -18.51 -1.59 -22.70
CA ALA A 82 -17.34 -0.78 -23.01
C ALA A 82 -17.68 0.66 -22.66
N GLU A 83 -16.94 1.23 -21.72
CA GLU A 83 -17.03 2.61 -21.28
C GLU A 83 -15.76 3.36 -21.67
N LEU A 84 -15.95 4.57 -22.18
CA LEU A 84 -14.87 5.50 -22.53
C LEU A 84 -15.13 6.82 -21.79
N THR A 85 -14.25 7.16 -20.86
CA THR A 85 -14.35 8.40 -20.08
C THR A 85 -13.27 9.38 -20.53
N PHE A 86 -13.69 10.60 -20.89
CA PHE A 86 -12.80 11.70 -21.22
C PHE A 86 -12.95 12.79 -20.16
N LEU A 87 -11.85 13.17 -19.50
CA LEU A 87 -11.84 14.15 -18.42
C LEU A 87 -10.74 15.20 -18.64
N GLY A 88 -11.12 16.48 -18.73
CA GLY A 88 -10.19 17.59 -18.65
C GLY A 88 -10.08 18.09 -17.20
N ARG A 89 -8.88 18.07 -16.60
CA ARG A 89 -8.62 18.58 -15.25
C ARG A 89 -7.67 19.77 -15.30
N VAL A 90 -8.08 20.88 -14.71
CA VAL A 90 -7.20 22.03 -14.45
C VAL A 90 -6.97 22.12 -12.95
N ASN A 91 -5.73 21.96 -12.51
CA ASN A 91 -5.32 22.12 -11.12
C ASN A 91 -4.55 23.43 -10.97
N LYS A 92 -4.98 24.27 -10.02
CA LYS A 92 -4.32 25.53 -9.69
C LYS A 92 -3.78 25.45 -8.25
N ASN A 93 -2.48 25.62 -8.10
CA ASN A 93 -1.79 25.67 -6.82
C ASN A 93 -1.30 27.10 -6.56
N GLU A 94 -1.66 27.67 -5.41
CA GLU A 94 -1.31 29.04 -5.03
C GLU A 94 -0.01 29.13 -4.23
N ASN A 95 0.67 28.00 -3.99
CA ASN A 95 1.93 27.98 -3.26
C ASN A 95 2.98 28.87 -3.96
N PRO A 96 3.48 29.91 -3.28
CA PRO A 96 4.39 30.88 -3.86
C PRO A 96 5.76 30.31 -4.23
N LEU A 97 6.12 29.15 -3.66
CA LEU A 97 7.37 28.44 -3.94
C LEU A 97 7.42 27.85 -5.36
N PHE A 98 6.26 27.66 -6.03
CA PHE A 98 6.22 27.29 -7.44
C PHE A 98 6.21 28.52 -8.34
N ASN A 99 6.83 28.41 -9.53
CA ASN A 99 6.73 29.45 -10.55
C ASN A 99 5.31 29.52 -11.15
N GLU A 100 4.94 30.66 -11.74
CA GLU A 100 3.58 30.89 -12.23
C GLU A 100 3.11 29.86 -13.27
N ARG A 101 4.03 29.31 -14.08
CA ARG A 101 3.73 28.26 -15.06
C ARG A 101 3.44 26.91 -14.40
N GLN A 102 4.12 26.56 -13.31
CA GLN A 102 3.91 25.31 -12.56
C GLN A 102 2.70 25.37 -11.63
N ARG A 103 2.23 26.58 -11.30
CA ARG A 103 1.02 26.81 -10.49
C ARG A 103 -0.26 26.43 -11.22
N VAL A 104 -0.27 26.32 -12.55
CA VAL A 104 -1.45 25.89 -13.31
C VAL A 104 -1.08 24.67 -14.15
N GLN A 105 -1.68 23.52 -13.86
CA GLN A 105 -1.47 22.29 -14.59
C GLN A 105 -2.79 21.85 -15.22
N THR A 106 -2.77 21.64 -16.54
CA THR A 106 -3.92 21.11 -17.29
C THR A 106 -3.59 19.71 -17.76
N ASN A 107 -4.40 18.75 -17.36
CA ASN A 107 -4.26 17.35 -17.75
C ASN A 107 -5.52 16.91 -18.51
N PHE A 108 -5.31 16.15 -19.58
CA PHE A 108 -6.37 15.42 -20.25
C PHE A 108 -6.24 13.95 -19.88
N ASP A 109 -7.31 13.40 -19.33
CA ASP A 109 -7.39 12.03 -18.87
C ASP A 109 -8.37 11.26 -19.78
N PHE A 110 -7.93 10.11 -20.24
CA PHE A 110 -8.66 9.22 -21.12
C PHE A 110 -8.61 7.82 -20.54
N ASN A 111 -9.75 7.39 -19.98
CA ASN A 111 -9.89 6.09 -19.34
C ASN A 111 -10.79 5.20 -20.19
N GLN A 112 -10.32 3.99 -20.46
CA GLN A 112 -11.08 2.96 -21.18
C GLN A 112 -11.36 1.82 -20.21
N ARG A 113 -12.64 1.47 -20.06
CA ARG A 113 -13.07 0.30 -19.31
C ARG A 113 -13.83 -0.62 -20.26
N ILE A 114 -13.19 -1.70 -20.68
CA ILE A 114 -13.78 -2.70 -21.56
C ILE A 114 -13.88 -4.00 -20.77
N GLN A 115 -15.09 -4.53 -20.64
CA GLN A 115 -15.39 -5.84 -20.09
C GLN A 115 -16.25 -6.59 -21.10
N MET A 116 -15.62 -7.43 -21.91
CA MET A 116 -16.26 -8.05 -23.07
C MET A 116 -15.94 -9.54 -23.19
N ASP A 117 -16.99 -10.33 -23.39
CA ASP A 117 -16.98 -11.72 -23.81
C ASP A 117 -17.41 -11.84 -25.27
N LEU A 118 -16.56 -12.43 -26.10
CA LEU A 118 -16.81 -12.64 -27.52
C LEU A 118 -16.83 -14.14 -27.84
N VAL A 119 -17.92 -14.60 -28.45
CA VAL A 119 -18.00 -15.94 -29.04
C VAL A 119 -18.27 -15.81 -30.53
N GLY A 120 -17.34 -16.30 -31.34
CA GLY A 120 -17.48 -16.37 -32.80
C GLY A 120 -17.55 -17.81 -33.27
N ASN A 121 -18.50 -18.15 -34.14
CA ASN A 121 -18.52 -19.42 -34.87
C ASN A 121 -18.37 -19.11 -36.36
N ILE A 122 -17.34 -19.67 -36.98
CA ILE A 122 -17.04 -19.54 -38.41
C ILE A 122 -17.26 -20.92 -39.02
N GLY A 123 -18.37 -21.07 -39.75
CA GLY A 123 -18.87 -22.36 -40.21
C GLY A 123 -19.12 -23.32 -39.05
N THR A 124 -18.76 -24.58 -39.23
CA THR A 124 -18.88 -25.65 -38.21
C THR A 124 -17.53 -26.02 -37.59
N LYS A 125 -16.41 -25.63 -38.23
CA LYS A 125 -15.07 -26.09 -37.85
C LYS A 125 -14.27 -25.08 -37.02
N LEU A 126 -14.55 -23.78 -37.07
CA LEU A 126 -13.75 -22.78 -36.36
C LEU A 126 -14.57 -22.02 -35.32
N LYS A 127 -14.08 -22.02 -34.08
CA LYS A 127 -14.68 -21.31 -32.95
C LYS A 127 -13.67 -20.33 -32.36
N ILE A 128 -14.12 -19.12 -32.08
CA ILE A 128 -13.37 -18.07 -31.41
C ILE A 128 -14.04 -17.82 -30.06
N LYS A 129 -13.26 -17.81 -28.99
CA LYS A 129 -13.67 -17.36 -27.67
C LYS A 129 -12.67 -16.33 -27.18
N SER A 130 -13.13 -15.16 -26.79
CA SER A 130 -12.27 -14.13 -26.21
C SER A 130 -12.96 -13.54 -24.99
N ASN A 131 -12.27 -13.47 -23.86
CA ASN A 131 -12.64 -12.65 -22.71
C ASN A 131 -11.59 -11.54 -22.60
N TYR A 132 -12.06 -10.30 -22.52
CA TYR A 132 -11.19 -9.13 -22.43
C TYR A 132 -11.72 -8.17 -21.36
N ASN A 133 -10.90 -7.95 -20.34
CA ASN A 133 -11.11 -7.03 -19.24
C ASN A 133 -9.89 -6.10 -19.11
N THR A 134 -10.08 -4.80 -19.35
CA THR A 134 -9.02 -3.79 -19.18
C THR A 134 -8.67 -3.52 -17.72
N GLU A 135 -9.55 -3.90 -16.79
CA GLU A 135 -9.38 -3.75 -15.34
C GLU A 135 -8.90 -5.06 -14.68
N ALA A 136 -8.51 -6.07 -15.46
CA ALA A 136 -7.99 -7.33 -14.94
C ALA A 136 -6.71 -7.09 -14.13
N GLN A 137 -6.65 -7.65 -12.92
CA GLN A 137 -5.45 -7.60 -12.08
C GLN A 137 -4.41 -8.61 -12.56
N PHE A 138 -4.86 -9.71 -13.18
CA PHE A 138 -3.99 -10.78 -13.67
C PHE A 138 -4.14 -11.02 -15.17
N ASP A 139 -3.01 -11.22 -15.85
CA ASP A 139 -2.96 -11.51 -17.29
C ASP A 139 -3.75 -12.76 -17.73
N PHE A 140 -4.01 -13.70 -16.82
CA PHE A 140 -4.76 -14.92 -17.15
C PHE A 140 -6.27 -14.71 -17.26
N GLU A 141 -6.78 -13.56 -16.78
CA GLU A 141 -8.20 -13.19 -16.94
C GLU A 141 -8.49 -12.84 -18.40
N ASN A 142 -7.53 -12.20 -19.07
CA ASN A 142 -7.58 -11.89 -20.48
C ASN A 142 -7.24 -13.14 -21.31
N GLN A 143 -8.28 -13.76 -21.88
CA GLN A 143 -8.14 -15.01 -22.62
C GLN A 143 -8.60 -14.83 -24.06
N ILE A 144 -7.80 -15.33 -25.00
CA ILE A 144 -8.19 -15.50 -26.39
C ILE A 144 -7.93 -16.94 -26.78
N LYS A 145 -8.92 -17.58 -27.38
CA LYS A 145 -8.83 -18.97 -27.81
C LYS A 145 -9.47 -19.14 -29.18
N LEU A 146 -8.65 -19.57 -30.12
CA LEU A 146 -9.07 -20.06 -31.43
C LEU A 146 -9.10 -21.58 -31.38
N ASP A 147 -10.22 -22.18 -31.75
CA ASP A 147 -10.45 -23.63 -31.75
C ASP A 147 -10.88 -24.07 -33.16
N TYR A 148 -9.98 -24.70 -33.92
CA TYR A 148 -10.32 -25.41 -35.14
C TYR A 148 -10.53 -26.89 -34.85
N THR A 149 -11.64 -27.46 -35.34
CA THR A 149 -11.97 -28.88 -35.21
C THR A 149 -12.10 -29.50 -36.60
N GLY A 150 -11.25 -30.49 -36.88
CA GLY A 150 -11.32 -31.26 -38.12
C GLY A 150 -12.52 -32.21 -38.13
N GLY A 151 -12.83 -32.75 -39.31
CA GLY A 151 -13.85 -33.76 -39.48
C GLY A 151 -13.44 -35.14 -38.90
N PRO A 152 -14.40 -36.09 -38.86
CA PRO A 152 -14.15 -37.44 -38.36
C PRO A 152 -13.01 -38.18 -39.06
N ASP A 153 -12.80 -37.93 -40.36
CA ASP A 153 -11.78 -38.59 -41.17
C ASP A 153 -10.50 -37.75 -41.37
N ASP A 154 -10.45 -36.52 -40.85
CA ASP A 154 -9.29 -35.63 -41.00
C ASP A 154 -8.13 -36.08 -40.09
N ILE A 155 -6.88 -36.05 -40.57
CA ILE A 155 -5.69 -36.32 -39.74
C ILE A 155 -5.56 -35.26 -38.63
N ILE A 156 -5.83 -34.01 -38.97
CA ILE A 156 -5.84 -32.89 -38.03
C ILE A 156 -7.17 -32.94 -37.27
N LYS A 157 -7.11 -33.32 -35.99
CA LYS A 157 -8.30 -33.33 -35.13
C LYS A 157 -8.58 -31.97 -34.52
N LYS A 158 -7.53 -31.29 -34.06
CA LYS A 158 -7.68 -30.00 -33.41
C LYS A 158 -6.48 -29.09 -33.64
N ILE A 159 -6.74 -27.80 -33.87
CA ILE A 159 -5.73 -26.74 -33.77
C ILE A 159 -6.28 -25.70 -32.80
N GLU A 160 -5.59 -25.48 -31.68
CA GLU A 160 -5.91 -24.46 -30.70
C GLU A 160 -4.83 -23.36 -30.74
N ALA A 161 -5.20 -22.10 -30.74
CA ALA A 161 -4.25 -20.98 -30.62
C ALA A 161 -4.71 -19.97 -29.56
N GLY A 162 -3.75 -19.35 -28.87
CA GLY A 162 -3.98 -18.47 -27.73
C GLY A 162 -3.88 -19.23 -26.41
N ASN A 163 -4.87 -19.12 -25.52
CA ASN A 163 -4.89 -19.82 -24.23
C ASN A 163 -5.16 -21.32 -24.42
N VAL A 164 -4.10 -22.11 -24.31
CA VAL A 164 -4.12 -23.56 -24.47
C VAL A 164 -3.77 -24.27 -23.16
N SER A 165 -4.17 -25.53 -23.05
CA SER A 165 -3.85 -26.40 -21.92
C SER A 165 -3.41 -27.77 -22.39
N LEU A 166 -2.45 -28.36 -21.67
CA LEU A 166 -1.96 -29.71 -21.89
C LEU A 166 -1.97 -30.47 -20.55
N PRO A 167 -3.14 -30.95 -20.09
CA PRO A 167 -3.18 -31.81 -18.93
C PRO A 167 -2.45 -33.11 -19.25
N LEU A 168 -1.44 -33.45 -18.44
CA LEU A 168 -0.69 -34.70 -18.53
C LEU A 168 -1.04 -35.58 -17.34
N ASN A 169 -1.41 -36.84 -17.61
CA ASN A 169 -1.70 -37.83 -16.57
C ASN A 169 -0.41 -38.51 -16.10
N THR A 170 0.58 -37.74 -15.64
CA THR A 170 1.86 -38.29 -15.12
C THR A 170 2.21 -37.64 -13.79
N SER A 171 2.86 -38.40 -12.90
CA SER A 171 3.30 -37.91 -11.59
C SER A 171 4.65 -37.21 -11.62
N LEU A 172 5.49 -37.50 -12.62
CA LEU A 172 6.86 -36.96 -12.74
C LEU A 172 6.90 -35.63 -13.51
N ILE A 173 6.04 -35.48 -14.52
CA ILE A 173 5.96 -34.28 -15.36
C ILE A 173 4.55 -33.73 -15.25
N THR A 174 4.40 -32.66 -14.47
CA THR A 174 3.13 -31.96 -14.34
C THR A 174 2.93 -31.05 -15.55
N GLY A 175 1.83 -31.24 -16.26
CA GLY A 175 1.46 -30.37 -17.38
C GLY A 175 1.09 -28.97 -16.86
N THR A 176 1.70 -27.94 -17.44
CA THR A 176 1.38 -26.54 -17.11
C THR A 176 -0.02 -26.17 -17.60
N GLN A 177 -0.80 -25.55 -16.73
CA GLN A 177 -2.13 -25.02 -17.03
C GLN A 177 -2.01 -23.50 -17.33
N ALA A 178 -2.84 -22.98 -18.24
CA ALA A 178 -2.82 -21.59 -18.71
C ALA A 178 -1.55 -21.18 -19.49
N LEU A 179 -1.38 -21.75 -20.68
CA LEU A 179 -0.30 -21.43 -21.61
C LEU A 179 -0.80 -20.52 -22.72
N PHE A 180 0.02 -19.57 -23.18
CA PHE A 180 -0.29 -18.82 -24.41
C PHE A 180 0.54 -19.36 -25.57
N GLY A 181 -0.09 -19.88 -26.61
CA GLY A 181 0.61 -20.41 -27.78
C GLY A 181 -0.25 -21.23 -28.73
N LEU A 182 0.38 -22.18 -29.42
CA LEU A 182 -0.23 -23.04 -30.43
C LEU A 182 -0.24 -24.49 -29.95
N LYS A 183 -1.38 -25.16 -30.04
CA LYS A 183 -1.53 -26.60 -29.79
C LYS A 183 -2.15 -27.28 -30.99
N THR A 184 -1.56 -28.40 -31.42
CA THR A 184 -2.05 -29.20 -32.52
C THR A 184 -2.27 -30.64 -32.08
N GLN A 185 -3.37 -31.24 -32.50
CA GLN A 185 -3.72 -32.64 -32.25
C GLN A 185 -3.88 -33.36 -33.59
N LEU A 186 -3.02 -34.35 -33.81
CA LEU A 186 -2.99 -35.19 -35.01
C LEU A 186 -3.33 -36.63 -34.61
N GLN A 187 -4.13 -37.31 -35.44
CA GLN A 187 -4.48 -38.71 -35.23
C GLN A 187 -4.12 -39.53 -36.48
N PHE A 188 -3.23 -40.51 -36.29
CA PHE A 188 -2.82 -41.48 -37.31
C PHE A 188 -3.32 -42.87 -36.89
N GLY A 189 -4.56 -43.20 -37.25
CA GLY A 189 -5.23 -44.42 -36.80
C GLY A 189 -5.37 -44.44 -35.26
N LYS A 190 -4.60 -45.30 -34.59
CA LYS A 190 -4.57 -45.41 -33.12
C LYS A 190 -3.53 -44.51 -32.44
N LEU A 191 -2.62 -43.91 -33.20
CA LEU A 191 -1.57 -43.01 -32.66
C LEU A 191 -2.11 -41.58 -32.58
N ASN A 192 -2.15 -41.02 -31.37
CA ASN A 192 -2.46 -39.62 -31.13
C ASN A 192 -1.18 -38.84 -30.85
N VAL A 193 -0.89 -37.82 -31.65
CA VAL A 193 0.24 -36.91 -31.46
C VAL A 193 -0.30 -35.54 -31.09
N THR A 194 0.04 -35.06 -29.89
CA THR A 194 -0.29 -33.69 -29.46
C THR A 194 1.00 -32.90 -29.31
N SER A 195 1.09 -31.79 -30.03
CA SER A 195 2.23 -30.87 -29.97
C SER A 195 1.78 -29.53 -29.43
N VAL A 196 2.59 -28.92 -28.54
CA VAL A 196 2.28 -27.65 -27.88
C VAL A 196 3.51 -26.76 -27.90
N TYR A 197 3.38 -25.57 -28.48
CA TYR A 197 4.41 -24.53 -28.55
C TYR A 197 3.89 -23.29 -27.85
N THR A 198 4.39 -23.00 -26.66
CA THR A 198 3.79 -22.00 -25.79
C THR A 198 4.81 -21.21 -25.00
N GLN A 199 4.45 -19.96 -24.71
CA GLN A 199 5.10 -19.18 -23.67
C GLN A 199 4.37 -19.43 -22.35
N GLN A 200 5.11 -19.90 -21.35
CA GLN A 200 4.58 -20.05 -19.99
C GLN A 200 4.49 -18.68 -19.33
N LYS A 201 3.27 -18.29 -18.92
CA LYS A 201 2.99 -17.04 -18.21
C LYS A 201 2.75 -17.23 -16.71
N SER A 202 2.88 -18.45 -16.20
CA SER A 202 2.57 -18.80 -14.80
C SER A 202 3.81 -19.26 -14.03
N GLN A 203 3.91 -18.86 -12.76
CA GLN A 203 4.93 -19.34 -11.81
C GLN A 203 4.30 -20.38 -10.89
N SER A 204 4.91 -21.57 -10.82
CA SER A 204 4.52 -22.59 -9.84
C SER A 204 5.05 -22.20 -8.46
N ARG A 205 4.20 -22.22 -7.44
CA ARG A 205 4.59 -22.04 -6.04
C ARG A 205 4.21 -23.29 -5.26
N GLU A 206 5.18 -23.91 -4.60
CA GLU A 206 4.96 -25.03 -3.71
C GLU A 206 4.76 -24.53 -2.28
N ILE A 207 3.67 -24.94 -1.63
CA ILE A 207 3.41 -24.64 -0.23
C ILE A 207 3.48 -25.96 0.53
N LYS A 208 4.44 -26.07 1.45
CA LYS A 208 4.56 -27.25 2.32
C LYS A 208 3.75 -27.04 3.59
N ILE A 209 2.56 -27.64 3.65
CA ILE A 209 1.71 -27.63 4.85
C ILE A 209 2.09 -28.84 5.70
N THR A 210 2.57 -28.60 6.93
CA THR A 210 2.90 -29.68 7.87
C THR A 210 1.95 -29.57 9.06
N ASN A 211 1.22 -30.65 9.39
CA ASN A 211 0.29 -30.71 10.53
C ASN A 211 -0.78 -29.60 10.57
N GLY A 212 -1.33 -29.20 9.42
CA GLY A 212 -2.43 -28.23 9.36
C GLY A 212 -2.05 -26.76 9.59
N ALA A 213 -0.77 -26.46 9.78
CA ALA A 213 -0.25 -25.10 9.86
C ALA A 213 0.74 -24.81 8.71
N GLN A 214 0.70 -23.58 8.20
CA GLN A 214 1.70 -23.09 7.27
C GLN A 214 3.00 -22.84 8.05
N SER A 215 4.06 -23.57 7.71
CA SER A 215 5.40 -23.34 8.27
C SER A 215 6.18 -22.43 7.32
N ASN A 216 6.62 -21.28 7.82
CA ASN A 216 7.54 -20.40 7.11
C ASN A 216 8.91 -20.50 7.77
N GLU A 217 9.93 -20.86 7.00
CA GLU A 217 11.32 -20.85 7.48
C GLU A 217 11.84 -19.41 7.51
N PHE A 218 12.47 -19.01 8.61
CA PHE A 218 13.19 -17.74 8.71
C PHE A 218 14.63 -18.00 9.11
N ARG A 219 15.55 -17.17 8.63
CA ARG A 219 16.97 -17.23 8.95
C ARG A 219 17.39 -15.93 9.59
N LEU A 220 17.94 -16.02 10.80
CA LEU A 220 18.50 -14.88 11.53
C LEU A 220 20.02 -15.06 11.64
N SER A 221 20.76 -14.05 11.21
CA SER A 221 22.22 -14.01 11.36
C SER A 221 22.59 -13.28 12.65
N ALA A 222 23.74 -13.63 13.26
CA ALA A 222 24.17 -13.08 14.55
C ALA A 222 24.47 -11.57 14.53
N ASP A 223 24.80 -11.03 13.34
CA ASP A 223 25.02 -9.61 13.07
C ASP A 223 23.72 -8.84 12.79
N ASN A 224 22.60 -9.54 12.54
CA ASN A 224 21.31 -8.93 12.26
C ASN A 224 20.56 -8.60 13.56
N TYR A 225 21.16 -7.75 14.40
CA TYR A 225 20.53 -7.25 15.62
C TYR A 225 19.66 -6.01 15.33
N GLU A 226 18.64 -5.80 16.16
CA GLU A 226 17.76 -4.63 16.05
C GLU A 226 18.44 -3.39 16.65
N ALA A 227 19.00 -2.54 15.79
CA ALA A 227 19.65 -1.29 16.19
C ALA A 227 18.64 -0.24 16.70
N ASN A 228 19.07 0.59 17.66
CA ASN A 228 18.32 1.75 18.18
C ASN A 228 16.90 1.45 18.65
N ARG A 229 16.65 0.23 19.12
CA ARG A 229 15.32 -0.22 19.56
C ARG A 229 15.28 -0.61 21.03
N HIS A 230 16.37 -1.19 21.53
CA HIS A 230 16.47 -1.72 22.89
C HIS A 230 17.49 -0.93 23.71
N TYR A 231 17.07 -0.46 24.87
CA TYR A 231 17.89 0.37 25.75
C TYR A 231 17.79 -0.11 27.19
N PHE A 232 18.92 -0.21 27.88
CA PHE A 232 18.93 -0.35 29.34
C PHE A 232 18.60 1.00 29.97
N LEU A 233 17.91 0.98 31.11
CA LEU A 233 17.50 2.19 31.83
C LEU A 233 18.66 2.87 32.57
N SER A 234 19.72 2.11 32.87
CA SER A 234 20.92 2.58 33.55
C SER A 234 22.04 1.54 33.35
N GLN A 235 23.31 1.96 33.55
CA GLN A 235 24.44 1.04 33.54
C GLN A 235 24.30 -0.09 34.57
N TYR A 236 23.64 0.14 35.70
CA TYR A 236 23.36 -0.90 36.70
C TYR A 236 22.63 -2.10 36.09
N PHE A 237 21.55 -1.84 35.33
CA PHE A 237 20.75 -2.89 34.70
C PHE A 237 21.55 -3.63 33.64
N ARG A 238 22.31 -2.90 32.82
CA ARG A 238 23.23 -3.50 31.83
C ARG A 238 24.24 -4.43 32.49
N ASN A 239 24.89 -3.98 33.56
CA ASN A 239 25.98 -4.71 34.20
C ASN A 239 25.48 -5.90 35.03
N THR A 240 24.23 -5.87 35.49
CA THR A 240 23.59 -6.96 36.26
C THR A 240 22.75 -7.90 35.42
N TYR A 241 22.46 -7.57 34.15
CA TYR A 241 21.58 -8.34 33.26
C TYR A 241 21.94 -9.83 33.19
N ASN A 242 23.18 -10.15 32.80
CA ASN A 242 23.65 -11.53 32.66
C ASN A 242 23.63 -12.30 33.99
N LYS A 243 23.96 -11.63 35.10
CA LYS A 243 23.92 -12.22 36.44
C LYS A 243 22.50 -12.57 36.85
N ASN A 244 21.54 -11.67 36.60
CA ASN A 244 20.14 -11.85 36.96
C ASN A 244 19.39 -12.86 36.08
N LEU A 245 19.97 -13.23 34.94
CA LEU A 245 19.45 -14.22 33.99
C LEU A 245 20.24 -15.54 33.96
N ALA A 246 21.20 -15.73 34.86
CA ALA A 246 22.05 -16.93 34.86
C ALA A 246 21.26 -18.24 35.01
N ASN A 247 20.10 -18.20 35.66
CA ASN A 247 19.22 -19.36 35.89
C ASN A 247 17.89 -19.24 35.12
N ALA A 248 17.92 -18.72 33.89
CA ALA A 248 16.74 -18.60 33.04
C ALA A 248 15.93 -19.93 32.99
N PRO A 249 14.58 -19.88 33.12
CA PRO A 249 13.71 -18.70 32.98
C PRO A 249 13.48 -17.88 34.27
N VAL A 250 14.07 -18.26 35.41
CA VAL A 250 13.86 -17.54 36.68
C VAL A 250 14.76 -16.31 36.74
N ILE A 251 14.16 -15.12 36.84
CA ILE A 251 14.87 -13.85 36.99
C ILE A 251 15.18 -13.60 38.47
N THR A 252 16.46 -13.44 38.81
CA THR A 252 16.92 -13.26 40.22
C THR A 252 17.14 -11.80 40.61
N SER A 253 16.60 -10.85 39.84
CA SER A 253 16.77 -9.43 40.13
C SER A 253 15.95 -9.02 41.38
N PRO A 254 16.54 -8.30 42.33
CA PRO A 254 15.85 -7.75 43.50
C PRO A 254 15.11 -6.42 43.22
N ILE A 255 15.27 -5.85 42.02
CA ILE A 255 14.61 -4.61 41.61
C ILE A 255 13.26 -4.90 40.96
N GLN A 256 12.27 -4.06 41.24
CA GLN A 256 11.00 -4.01 40.51
C GLN A 256 10.66 -2.56 40.13
N ILE A 257 10.64 -2.25 38.84
CA ILE A 257 10.19 -0.94 38.33
C ILE A 257 8.68 -0.82 38.50
N THR A 258 8.23 0.25 39.17
CA THR A 258 6.83 0.51 39.51
C THR A 258 6.20 1.56 38.61
N LYS A 259 7.00 2.47 38.05
CA LYS A 259 6.52 3.50 37.12
C LYS A 259 7.63 3.87 36.13
N ILE A 260 7.24 4.17 34.90
CA ILE A 260 8.15 4.62 33.85
C ILE A 260 7.46 5.67 32.98
N GLU A 261 8.21 6.70 32.60
CA GLU A 261 7.84 7.67 31.58
C GLU A 261 8.95 7.76 30.55
N VAL A 262 8.60 7.65 29.27
CA VAL A 262 9.54 7.69 28.16
C VAL A 262 9.23 8.88 27.28
N TRP A 263 10.26 9.65 26.94
CA TRP A 263 10.18 10.90 26.20
C TRP A 263 11.10 10.87 25.01
N ILE A 264 10.60 11.28 23.84
CA ILE A 264 11.38 11.34 22.60
C ILE A 264 11.31 12.72 21.93
N THR A 265 12.25 12.98 21.02
CA THR A 265 12.21 14.16 20.14
C THR A 265 10.90 14.20 19.35
N ASN A 266 10.26 15.37 19.30
CA ASN A 266 8.97 15.55 18.65
C ASN A 266 9.12 16.12 17.23
N LYS A 267 9.29 15.24 16.24
CA LYS A 267 9.44 15.64 14.83
C LYS A 267 8.12 15.98 14.14
N SER A 268 7.00 15.44 14.61
CA SER A 268 5.69 15.63 14.01
C SER A 268 4.94 16.87 14.52
N GLY A 269 5.52 17.60 15.47
CA GLY A 269 4.89 18.78 16.08
C GLY A 269 3.64 18.44 16.91
N SER A 270 3.58 17.23 17.47
CA SER A 270 2.43 16.79 18.28
C SER A 270 2.31 17.62 19.55
N THR A 271 1.13 18.20 19.81
CA THR A 271 0.93 19.11 20.94
C THR A 271 0.33 18.47 22.19
N THR A 272 0.06 17.16 22.13
CA THR A 272 -0.59 16.41 23.20
C THR A 272 0.43 15.91 24.21
N ASP A 273 0.23 16.22 25.50
CA ASP A 273 1.12 15.85 26.62
C ASP A 273 2.61 16.13 26.38
N SER A 274 2.89 17.16 25.58
CA SER A 274 4.24 17.61 25.25
C SER A 274 4.79 18.51 26.35
N ARG A 275 6.05 18.32 26.74
CA ARG A 275 6.75 19.20 27.68
C ARG A 275 8.22 19.31 27.34
N ASP A 276 8.88 20.32 27.88
CA ASP A 276 10.32 20.38 27.80
C ASP A 276 10.95 19.34 28.74
N VAL A 277 11.94 18.60 28.24
CA VAL A 277 12.65 17.57 28.99
C VAL A 277 14.14 17.83 28.88
N LEU A 278 14.83 17.77 30.02
CA LEU A 278 16.28 17.80 30.11
C LEU A 278 16.76 16.43 30.59
N GLY A 279 17.37 15.66 29.68
CA GLY A 279 17.99 14.38 30.00
C GLY A 279 19.47 14.58 30.29
N PHE A 280 19.99 13.92 31.32
CA PHE A 280 21.42 13.89 31.63
C PHE A 280 21.95 12.47 31.46
N LEU A 281 23.16 12.35 30.92
CA LEU A 281 23.81 11.06 30.67
C LEU A 281 24.11 10.30 31.98
N ASP A 282 24.62 11.02 32.99
CA ASP A 282 25.08 10.45 34.25
C ASP A 282 24.05 10.53 35.39
N LEU A 283 22.77 10.84 35.11
CA LEU A 283 21.77 10.93 36.18
C LEU A 283 21.55 9.57 36.84
N GLY A 284 21.83 9.49 38.14
CA GLY A 284 21.67 8.25 38.91
C GLY A 284 22.67 7.16 38.57
N GLU A 285 23.77 7.47 37.88
CA GLU A 285 24.83 6.51 37.58
C GLU A 285 25.87 6.47 38.71
N ASN A 286 26.11 5.30 39.30
CA ASN A 286 27.12 5.13 40.35
C ASN A 286 28.55 5.29 39.84
N VAL A 287 28.78 4.98 38.57
CA VAL A 287 30.05 5.16 37.87
C VAL A 287 29.80 6.15 36.72
N PRO A 288 29.89 7.46 36.97
CA PRO A 288 29.61 8.47 35.96
C PRO A 288 30.67 8.43 34.84
N TYR A 289 30.24 8.73 33.61
CA TYR A 289 31.12 8.92 32.47
C TYR A 289 31.97 10.20 32.63
N ASN A 290 31.36 11.30 33.07
CA ASN A 290 32.06 12.55 33.34
C ASN A 290 32.59 12.60 34.77
N THR A 291 33.77 12.01 34.98
CA THR A 291 34.44 11.99 36.29
C THR A 291 35.13 13.31 36.66
N ALA A 292 35.21 14.28 35.74
CA ALA A 292 35.86 15.57 36.00
C ALA A 292 34.98 16.48 36.88
N GLN A 293 33.66 16.38 36.73
CA GLN A 293 32.68 17.23 37.44
C GLN A 293 31.74 16.45 38.35
N ILE A 294 31.66 15.13 38.16
CA ILE A 294 30.71 14.27 38.86
C ILE A 294 31.51 13.18 39.59
N THR A 295 31.23 13.05 40.88
CA THR A 295 31.77 12.01 41.75
C THR A 295 30.66 10.99 42.01
N GLY A 296 30.90 9.76 41.57
CA GLY A 296 30.06 8.60 41.88
C GLY A 296 30.40 7.95 43.21
N GLY A 297 29.87 6.75 43.45
CA GLY A 297 30.18 5.95 44.64
C GLY A 297 29.27 6.20 45.85
N GLY A 298 28.20 6.98 45.70
CA GLY A 298 27.25 7.25 46.80
C GLY A 298 26.34 6.06 47.10
N SER A 299 25.76 5.45 46.06
CA SER A 299 24.96 4.23 46.14
C SER A 299 25.20 3.37 44.90
N ALA A 300 25.38 2.07 45.10
CA ALA A 300 25.53 1.10 44.01
C ALA A 300 24.23 0.92 43.20
N LEU A 301 23.08 1.32 43.76
CA LEU A 301 21.78 1.29 43.11
C LEU A 301 21.54 2.62 42.38
N PRO A 302 20.88 2.62 41.19
CA PRO A 302 20.58 3.85 40.47
C PRO A 302 19.66 4.79 41.25
N GLY A 303 20.09 6.01 41.51
CA GLY A 303 19.36 7.00 42.30
C GLY A 303 19.85 8.39 41.99
N GLY A 304 18.97 9.24 41.46
CA GLY A 304 19.31 10.58 41.00
C GLY A 304 18.08 11.48 41.02
N THR A 305 17.65 11.91 42.20
CA THR A 305 16.44 12.72 42.39
C THR A 305 16.59 13.72 43.53
N THR A 306 15.88 14.85 43.47
CA THR A 306 15.77 15.78 44.61
C THR A 306 14.42 15.69 45.31
N ALA A 307 13.63 14.67 45.03
CA ALA A 307 12.34 14.46 45.66
C ALA A 307 12.50 14.10 47.16
N THR A 308 11.65 14.69 48.00
CA THR A 308 11.61 14.39 49.45
C THR A 308 11.29 12.90 49.66
N GLY A 309 12.03 12.25 50.55
CA GLY A 309 11.88 10.82 50.85
C GLY A 309 12.86 9.90 50.11
N PHE A 310 13.61 10.42 49.14
CA PHE A 310 14.61 9.68 48.37
C PHE A 310 16.02 10.10 48.77
N THR A 311 16.54 9.49 49.84
CA THR A 311 17.82 9.90 50.45
C THR A 311 19.05 9.33 49.75
N GLN A 312 18.91 8.24 49.00
CA GLN A 312 20.03 7.60 48.32
C GLN A 312 20.28 8.25 46.96
N GLN A 313 21.52 8.68 46.73
CA GLN A 313 21.99 9.23 45.47
C GLN A 313 23.24 8.45 45.03
N SER A 314 23.29 8.03 43.77
CA SER A 314 24.43 7.27 43.24
C SER A 314 25.65 8.15 43.01
N ASN A 315 25.42 9.43 42.70
CA ASN A 315 26.45 10.43 42.47
C ASN A 315 26.01 11.82 42.94
N ASN A 316 26.89 12.81 42.78
CA ASN A 316 26.67 14.20 43.19
C ASN A 316 26.23 15.14 42.05
N LEU A 317 25.77 14.64 40.89
CA LEU A 317 25.43 15.47 39.72
C LEU A 317 24.42 16.56 40.08
N LEU A 318 23.30 16.19 40.72
CA LEU A 318 22.24 17.15 41.04
C LEU A 318 22.67 18.20 42.08
N GLN A 319 23.62 17.87 42.94
CA GLN A 319 24.19 18.75 43.95
C GLN A 319 25.17 19.75 43.35
N ASN A 320 25.94 19.34 42.35
CA ASN A 320 26.94 20.19 41.69
C ASN A 320 26.34 21.10 40.61
N LEU A 321 25.19 20.74 40.04
CA LEU A 321 24.52 21.55 39.02
C LEU A 321 24.09 22.92 39.59
N PRO A 322 24.37 24.02 38.89
CA PRO A 322 23.83 25.34 39.23
C PRO A 322 22.29 25.29 39.30
N PRO A 323 21.63 26.08 40.18
CA PRO A 323 20.17 26.07 40.30
C PRO A 323 19.45 26.31 38.96
N GLY A 324 19.98 27.19 38.12
CA GLY A 324 19.41 27.50 36.81
C GLY A 324 19.64 26.41 35.76
N ALA A 325 20.61 25.52 35.93
CA ALA A 325 20.92 24.44 34.98
C ALA A 325 19.82 23.37 34.87
N ARG A 326 18.86 23.38 35.81
CA ARG A 326 17.71 22.48 35.82
C ARG A 326 16.57 22.95 34.92
N PHE A 327 16.60 24.19 34.45
CA PHE A 327 15.59 24.75 33.57
C PHE A 327 16.01 24.63 32.10
N THR A 328 15.14 24.07 31.26
CA THR A 328 15.40 23.81 29.83
C THR A 328 15.69 25.09 29.04
N ASN A 329 15.08 26.21 29.47
CA ASN A 329 15.26 27.54 28.90
C ASN A 329 16.53 28.29 29.38
N SER A 330 17.27 27.76 30.36
CA SER A 330 18.53 28.36 30.84
C SER A 330 19.74 27.83 30.08
N ASN A 331 20.74 28.68 29.87
CA ASN A 331 22.03 28.29 29.30
C ASN A 331 23.03 27.80 30.34
N ASP A 332 22.70 27.83 31.64
CA ASP A 332 23.64 27.47 32.72
C ASP A 332 24.15 26.04 32.62
N VAL A 333 23.33 25.10 32.14
CA VAL A 333 23.73 23.71 31.92
C VAL A 333 24.80 23.58 30.84
N ILE A 334 24.75 24.42 29.81
CA ILE A 334 25.76 24.46 28.74
C ILE A 334 27.08 24.95 29.36
N SER A 335 27.05 26.09 30.06
CA SER A 335 28.23 26.67 30.70
C SER A 335 28.87 25.72 31.70
N TYR A 336 28.06 25.00 32.49
CA TYR A 336 28.55 24.01 33.46
C TYR A 336 29.36 22.92 32.77
N PHE A 337 28.81 22.23 31.77
CA PHE A 337 29.51 21.12 31.11
C PHE A 337 30.64 21.60 30.17
N GLN A 338 30.47 22.75 29.53
CA GLN A 338 31.51 23.35 28.67
C GLN A 338 32.79 23.70 29.44
N ALA A 339 32.71 23.96 30.75
CA ALA A 339 33.88 24.21 31.58
C ALA A 339 34.90 23.06 31.59
N ASN A 340 34.50 21.84 31.20
CA ASN A 340 35.38 20.69 31.03
C ASN A 340 35.46 20.18 29.57
N GLY A 341 35.14 21.03 28.60
CA GLY A 341 35.42 20.80 27.18
C GLY A 341 34.44 19.89 26.44
N ALA A 342 33.30 19.51 27.03
CA ALA A 342 32.35 18.60 26.41
C ALA A 342 30.89 18.97 26.70
N THR A 343 30.02 18.97 25.69
CA THR A 343 28.57 19.28 25.81
C THR A 343 27.68 18.08 25.51
N ASP A 344 28.23 16.87 25.42
CA ASP A 344 27.56 15.59 25.18
C ASP A 344 26.97 14.95 26.45
N ASN A 345 27.07 15.62 27.58
CA ASN A 345 26.63 15.14 28.90
C ASN A 345 25.12 15.28 29.15
N PHE A 346 24.40 16.00 28.30
CA PHE A 346 22.97 16.25 28.44
C PHE A 346 22.31 16.44 27.08
N ALA A 347 20.99 16.28 27.04
CA ALA A 347 20.18 16.59 25.88
C ALA A 347 18.96 17.42 26.29
N LYS A 348 18.75 18.53 25.57
CA LYS A 348 17.55 19.37 25.70
C LYS A 348 16.53 18.96 24.66
N LEU A 349 15.37 18.50 25.10
CA LEU A 349 14.23 18.26 24.24
C LEU A 349 13.19 19.33 24.51
N THR A 350 13.10 20.33 23.62
CA THR A 350 11.97 21.26 23.63
C THR A 350 10.74 20.56 23.05
N TYR A 351 9.61 20.67 23.75
CA TYR A 351 8.36 20.06 23.29
C TYR A 351 8.42 18.54 23.06
N ALA A 352 9.15 17.83 23.93
CA ALA A 352 9.32 16.37 23.87
C ALA A 352 7.97 15.65 23.88
N ARG A 353 7.85 14.58 23.09
CA ARG A 353 6.64 13.75 23.04
C ARG A 353 6.74 12.62 24.05
N LYS A 354 5.74 12.48 24.90
CA LYS A 354 5.59 11.30 25.78
C LYS A 354 5.19 10.09 24.94
N LEU A 355 5.90 8.98 25.09
CA LEU A 355 5.45 7.71 24.54
C LEU A 355 4.35 7.11 25.42
N THR A 356 3.32 6.58 24.79
CA THR A 356 2.27 5.81 25.44
C THR A 356 2.73 4.39 25.73
N GLU A 357 2.08 3.71 26.67
CA GLU A 357 2.37 2.31 27.03
C GLU A 357 2.19 1.32 25.86
N ARG A 358 1.54 1.74 24.77
CA ARG A 358 1.40 0.93 23.54
C ARG A 358 2.58 1.06 22.60
N GLU A 359 3.44 2.07 22.78
CA GLU A 359 4.54 2.39 21.86
C GLU A 359 5.88 1.79 22.29
N PHE A 360 5.96 1.30 23.53
CA PHE A 360 7.13 0.61 24.05
C PHE A 360 6.70 -0.49 25.01
N THR A 361 7.58 -1.47 25.19
CA THR A 361 7.49 -2.46 26.26
C THR A 361 8.72 -2.32 27.15
N PHE A 362 8.63 -2.77 28.40
CA PHE A 362 9.77 -2.77 29.30
C PHE A 362 9.73 -4.01 30.20
N GLN A 363 10.90 -4.40 30.71
CA GLN A 363 11.01 -5.51 31.67
C GLN A 363 11.27 -4.94 33.08
N PRO A 364 10.27 -4.96 33.97
CA PRO A 364 10.37 -4.35 35.29
C PRO A 364 11.52 -4.83 36.17
N GLN A 365 11.95 -6.08 36.00
CA GLN A 365 13.02 -6.67 36.83
C GLN A 365 14.42 -6.47 36.26
N LEU A 366 14.55 -6.43 34.92
CA LEU A 366 15.84 -6.34 34.23
C LEU A 366 16.17 -4.94 33.75
N GLY A 367 15.21 -4.01 33.80
CA GLY A 367 15.42 -2.59 33.51
C GLY A 367 15.93 -2.31 32.11
N TYR A 368 15.26 -2.87 31.10
CA TYR A 368 15.40 -2.44 29.72
C TYR A 368 14.04 -2.09 29.12
N ILE A 369 14.06 -1.23 28.11
CA ILE A 369 12.93 -0.82 27.29
C ILE A 369 13.16 -1.26 25.85
N SER A 370 12.07 -1.61 25.17
CA SER A 370 12.03 -2.00 23.76
C SER A 370 10.97 -1.16 23.07
N LEU A 371 11.38 -0.31 22.15
CA LEU A 371 10.48 0.54 21.39
C LEU A 371 9.82 -0.27 20.27
N ASN A 372 8.60 0.08 19.87
CA ASN A 372 7.96 -0.59 18.73
C ASN A 372 8.64 -0.24 17.41
N ASN A 373 9.15 0.99 17.31
CA ASN A 373 9.91 1.50 16.17
C ASN A 373 11.30 1.89 16.64
N ALA A 374 12.32 1.58 15.83
CA ALA A 374 13.67 2.03 16.08
C ALA A 374 13.74 3.56 16.00
N LEU A 375 14.56 4.17 16.85
CA LEU A 375 14.83 5.60 16.80
C LEU A 375 15.77 5.94 15.65
N ASN A 376 15.52 7.10 15.04
CA ASN A 376 16.46 7.68 14.09
C ASN A 376 17.73 8.15 14.82
N SER A 377 18.86 8.20 14.12
CA SER A 377 20.16 8.55 14.72
C SER A 377 20.22 9.98 15.31
N ASP A 378 19.32 10.86 14.91
CA ASP A 378 19.19 12.25 15.38
C ASP A 378 18.10 12.41 16.47
N GLU A 379 17.44 11.32 16.88
CA GLU A 379 16.44 11.34 17.93
C GLU A 379 17.05 11.06 19.30
N VAL A 380 16.55 11.78 20.29
CA VAL A 380 16.96 11.61 21.68
C VAL A 380 15.85 10.89 22.43
N LEU A 381 16.25 9.94 23.27
CA LEU A 381 15.40 9.19 24.18
C LEU A 381 15.76 9.58 25.62
N ALA A 382 14.79 10.04 26.38
CA ALA A 382 14.94 10.30 27.81
C ALA A 382 13.93 9.46 28.58
N VAL A 383 14.37 8.85 29.68
CA VAL A 383 13.52 8.00 30.52
C VAL A 383 13.59 8.46 31.96
N ALA A 384 12.43 8.56 32.59
CA ALA A 384 12.32 8.73 34.03
C ALA A 384 11.57 7.51 34.58
N TYR A 385 12.11 6.86 35.59
CA TYR A 385 11.52 5.67 36.17
C TYR A 385 11.63 5.68 37.69
N ARG A 386 10.80 4.87 38.32
CA ARG A 386 10.74 4.66 39.75
C ARG A 386 10.70 3.17 40.02
N TYR A 387 11.44 2.71 41.01
CA TYR A 387 11.52 1.28 41.30
C TYR A 387 11.62 1.02 42.80
N THR A 388 11.43 -0.24 43.17
CA THR A 388 11.64 -0.70 44.54
C THR A 388 12.78 -1.72 44.58
N TYR A 389 13.56 -1.66 45.66
CA TYR A 389 14.59 -2.63 46.00
C TYR A 389 14.40 -3.02 47.47
N ASN A 390 14.08 -4.29 47.73
CA ASN A 390 13.82 -4.81 49.08
C ASN A 390 12.86 -3.92 49.92
N GLY A 391 11.83 -3.36 49.28
CA GLY A 391 10.82 -2.51 49.92
C GLY A 391 11.17 -1.02 50.04
N VAL A 392 12.37 -0.60 49.65
CA VAL A 392 12.78 0.82 49.58
C VAL A 392 12.58 1.34 48.16
N GLU A 393 12.00 2.54 48.03
CA GLU A 393 11.71 3.18 46.74
C GLU A 393 12.87 4.07 46.27
N TYR A 394 13.12 4.08 44.96
CA TYR A 394 14.17 4.83 44.27
C TYR A 394 13.63 5.53 43.02
#